data_AF-X8CAP0-F1
#
_entry.id   AF-X8CAP0-F1
#
_cell.length_a   1.000
_cell.length_b   1.000
_cell.length_c   1.000
_cell.angle_alpha   90.00
_cell.angle_beta   90.00
_cell.angle_gamma   90.00
#
_symmetry.space_group_name_H-M   'P 1'
#
loop_
_entity.id
_entity.type
_entity.pdbx_description
1 polymer ?
#
loop_
_entity_poly.entity_id
_entity_poly.type
_entity_poly.pdbx_seq_one_letter_code
_entity_poly.pdbx_strand_id
1 'polypeptide(L)'
;MNYGSMGTTTNLDCATGKSLNVAGSDNTLTVTGSCSTVNIGGTNNKITLDKVEKRITVLGMNNTITYKDGDPKVDNLGSDNTINKGS
;
A
#
# COMPACT_ATOMS: atom_id res chain seq x y z
N MET A 1 -10.78 -3.06 -3.45
CA MET A 1 -10.37 -4.43 -3.17
C MET A 1 -9.76 -4.50 -1.79
N ASN A 2 -9.90 -5.64 -1.12
CA ASN A 2 -9.38 -5.85 0.22
C ASN A 2 -8.38 -6.99 0.17
N TYR A 3 -7.25 -6.82 0.83
CA TYR A 3 -6.24 -7.84 1.01
C TYR A 3 -5.98 -8.00 2.50
N GLY A 4 -6.11 -9.22 3.01
CA GLY A 4 -5.85 -9.54 4.41
C GLY A 4 -5.31 -10.95 4.51
N SER A 5 -4.04 -11.07 4.91
CA SER A 5 -3.32 -12.34 5.02
C SER A 5 -2.20 -12.22 6.06
N MET A 6 -1.49 -13.31 6.34
CA MET A 6 -0.32 -13.31 7.23
C MET A 6 0.86 -14.03 6.59
N GLY A 7 2.03 -13.40 6.54
CA GLY A 7 3.27 -14.02 6.09
C GLY A 7 3.31 -14.38 4.60
N THR A 8 2.48 -13.73 3.78
CA THR A 8 2.34 -14.11 2.36
C THR A 8 3.02 -13.13 1.40
N THR A 9 3.45 -13.65 0.25
CA THR A 9 3.98 -12.86 -0.86
C THR A 9 3.07 -13.01 -2.07
N THR A 10 2.57 -11.90 -2.61
CA THR A 10 1.65 -11.98 -3.76
C THR A 10 1.65 -10.73 -4.64
N ASN A 11 1.08 -10.89 -5.84
CA ASN A 11 0.86 -9.83 -6.79
C ASN A 11 -0.64 -9.55 -6.93
N LEU A 12 -1.01 -8.28 -6.90
CA LEU A 12 -2.39 -7.81 -7.00
C LEU A 12 -2.51 -6.83 -8.15
N ASP A 13 -3.56 -6.96 -8.96
CA ASP A 13 -3.93 -5.92 -9.91
C ASP A 13 -4.98 -4.99 -9.28
N CYS A 14 -4.61 -3.73 -9.07
CA CYS A 14 -5.53 -2.72 -8.55
C CYS A 14 -6.62 -2.36 -9.57
N ALA A 15 -6.38 -2.62 -10.85
CA ALA A 15 -7.10 -2.06 -11.97
C ALA A 15 -7.14 -0.52 -11.92
N THR A 16 -7.71 0.12 -12.94
CA THR A 16 -7.76 1.58 -13.02
C THR A 16 -8.81 2.16 -12.09
N GLY A 17 -8.39 3.04 -11.19
CA GLY A 17 -9.26 3.88 -10.37
C GLY A 17 -9.87 3.20 -9.15
N LYS A 18 -9.50 1.96 -8.82
CA LYS A 18 -10.03 1.28 -7.63
C LYS A 18 -9.23 1.61 -6.39
N SER A 19 -9.85 1.40 -5.23
CA SER A 19 -9.19 1.53 -3.92
C SER A 19 -8.64 0.18 -3.46
N LEU A 20 -7.49 0.16 -2.81
CA LEU A 20 -6.91 -1.01 -2.16
C LEU A 20 -6.91 -0.81 -0.63
N ASN A 21 -7.37 -1.80 0.11
CA ASN A 21 -7.23 -1.85 1.57
C ASN A 21 -6.35 -3.06 1.93
N VAL A 22 -5.29 -2.83 2.69
CA VAL A 22 -4.35 -3.86 3.15
C VAL A 22 -4.44 -4.00 4.66
N ALA A 23 -4.72 -5.21 5.12
CA ALA A 23 -4.73 -5.62 6.51
C ALA A 23 -3.85 -6.87 6.70
N GLY A 24 -3.77 -7.36 7.94
CA GLY A 24 -2.93 -8.50 8.29
C GLY A 24 -1.47 -8.12 8.53
N SER A 25 -0.58 -9.11 8.58
CA SER A 25 0.81 -8.87 8.98
C SER A 25 1.85 -9.60 8.14
N ASP A 26 3.06 -9.04 8.10
CA ASP A 26 4.25 -9.68 7.52
C ASP A 26 4.06 -10.07 6.05
N ASN A 27 3.25 -9.32 5.30
CA ASN A 27 3.01 -9.58 3.88
C ASN A 27 3.96 -8.78 2.98
N THR A 28 4.32 -9.37 1.84
CA THR A 28 5.02 -8.68 0.74
C THR A 28 4.12 -8.59 -0.48
N LEU A 29 3.68 -7.39 -0.84
CA LEU A 29 2.72 -7.16 -1.91
C LEU A 29 3.34 -6.38 -3.06
N THR A 30 3.13 -6.87 -4.28
CA THR A 30 3.38 -6.10 -5.52
C THR A 30 2.04 -5.75 -6.16
N VAL A 31 1.70 -4.47 -6.20
CA VAL A 31 0.42 -3.97 -6.67
C VAL A 31 0.61 -3.26 -8.00
N THR A 32 0.06 -3.84 -9.06
CA THR A 32 0.10 -3.28 -10.41
C THR A 32 -1.14 -2.44 -10.72
N GLY A 33 -1.07 -1.64 -11.79
CA GLY A 33 -2.18 -0.78 -12.22
C GLY A 33 -2.20 0.57 -11.52
N SER A 34 -3.33 1.28 -11.61
CA SER A 34 -3.49 2.64 -11.06
C SER A 34 -4.54 2.69 -9.97
N CYS A 35 -4.09 2.53 -8.72
CA CYS A 35 -4.97 2.66 -7.57
C CYS A 35 -5.40 4.13 -7.39
N SER A 36 -6.69 4.37 -7.15
CA SER A 36 -7.13 5.71 -6.77
C SER A 36 -6.70 6.04 -5.34
N THR A 37 -6.94 5.13 -4.40
CA THR A 37 -6.56 5.29 -3.00
C THR A 37 -6.05 3.98 -2.41
N VAL A 38 -5.14 4.06 -1.44
CA VAL A 38 -4.61 2.90 -0.73
C VAL A 38 -4.72 3.13 0.77
N ASN A 39 -5.27 2.18 1.51
CA ASN A 39 -5.32 2.22 2.98
C ASN A 39 -4.58 1.01 3.55
N ILE A 40 -3.64 1.23 4.46
CA ILE A 40 -2.83 0.18 5.08
C ILE A 40 -3.06 0.21 6.59
N GLY A 41 -3.77 -0.79 7.11
CA GLY A 41 -4.04 -0.95 8.54
C GLY A 41 -3.24 -2.05 9.24
N GLY A 42 -2.53 -2.89 8.47
CA GLY A 42 -1.76 -4.02 8.99
C GLY A 42 -0.40 -3.65 9.61
N THR A 43 0.36 -4.66 10.03
CA THR A 43 1.69 -4.48 10.64
C THR A 43 2.78 -5.19 9.84
N ASN A 44 4.00 -4.63 9.79
CA ASN A 44 5.16 -5.26 9.13
C ASN A 44 4.94 -5.61 7.64
N ASN A 45 4.06 -4.89 6.92
CA ASN A 45 3.85 -5.17 5.51
C ASN A 45 4.86 -4.42 4.64
N LYS A 46 5.35 -5.07 3.58
CA LYS A 46 6.16 -4.47 2.53
C LYS A 46 5.34 -4.39 1.24
N ILE A 47 5.03 -3.18 0.78
CA ILE A 47 4.08 -2.96 -0.32
C ILE A 47 4.75 -2.12 -1.39
N THR A 48 4.77 -2.64 -2.61
CA THR A 48 5.22 -1.91 -3.81
C THR A 48 4.01 -1.63 -4.71
N LEU A 49 3.80 -0.38 -5.10
CA LEU A 49 2.70 0.06 -5.94
C LEU A 49 3.22 0.67 -7.23
N ASP A 50 2.58 0.38 -8.37
CA ASP A 50 2.93 1.02 -9.63
C ASP A 50 2.48 2.49 -9.66
N LYS A 51 1.19 2.77 -9.49
CA LYS A 51 0.68 4.15 -9.47
C LYS A 51 -0.41 4.36 -8.43
N VAL A 52 -0.36 5.50 -7.72
CA VAL A 52 -1.44 5.94 -6.83
C VAL A 52 -1.86 7.36 -7.18
N GLU A 53 -3.14 7.55 -7.52
CA GLU A 53 -3.61 8.82 -8.08
C GLU A 53 -3.95 9.87 -7.02
N LYS A 54 -4.60 9.48 -5.91
CA LYS A 54 -5.17 10.44 -4.96
C LYS A 54 -4.57 10.40 -3.58
N ARG A 55 -4.50 9.22 -2.95
CA ARG A 55 -4.17 9.17 -1.51
C ARG A 55 -3.65 7.82 -1.03
N ILE A 56 -2.66 7.88 -0.14
CA ILE A 56 -2.18 6.75 0.64
C ILE A 56 -2.42 7.07 2.12
N THR A 57 -3.17 6.22 2.81
CA THR A 57 -3.40 6.31 4.25
C THR A 57 -2.73 5.13 4.94
N VAL A 58 -1.85 5.38 5.90
CA VAL A 58 -1.17 4.34 6.67
C VAL A 58 -1.58 4.47 8.13
N LEU A 59 -2.45 3.56 8.58
CA LEU A 59 -2.99 3.49 9.93
C LEU A 59 -2.20 2.51 10.81
N GLY A 60 -1.59 1.50 10.20
CA GLY A 60 -0.89 0.41 10.89
C GLY A 60 0.54 0.76 11.33
N MET A 61 1.33 -0.27 11.68
CA MET A 61 2.66 -0.10 12.27
C MET A 61 3.77 -0.77 11.46
N ASN A 62 4.96 -0.15 11.41
CA ASN A 62 6.18 -0.72 10.82
C ASN A 62 5.99 -1.21 9.37
N ASN A 63 5.17 -0.52 8.58
CA ASN A 63 4.97 -0.85 7.18
C ASN A 63 6.00 -0.12 6.32
N THR A 64 6.47 -0.78 5.26
CA THR A 64 7.30 -0.18 4.22
C THR A 64 6.50 -0.09 2.92
N ILE A 65 6.25 1.13 2.45
CA ILE A 65 5.47 1.39 1.25
C ILE A 65 6.35 2.10 0.22
N THR A 66 6.40 1.56 -0.99
CA THR A 66 7.02 2.19 -2.16
C THR A 66 6.00 2.36 -3.27
N TYR A 67 5.86 3.55 -3.84
CA TYR A 67 5.01 3.79 -5.02
C TYR A 67 5.84 4.42 -6.14
N LYS A 68 5.71 3.92 -7.38
CA LYS A 68 6.58 4.35 -8.49
C LYS A 68 6.09 5.62 -9.19
N ASP A 69 4.77 5.80 -9.30
CA ASP A 69 4.18 6.93 -10.00
C ASP A 69 2.96 7.52 -9.26
N GLY A 70 2.59 8.73 -9.67
CA GLY A 70 1.53 9.54 -9.09
C GLY A 70 2.02 10.58 -8.10
N ASP A 71 1.11 11.43 -7.67
CA ASP A 71 1.33 12.45 -6.64
C ASP A 71 0.22 12.36 -5.56
N PRO A 72 0.12 11.22 -4.85
CA PRO A 72 -0.93 11.04 -3.87
C PRO A 72 -0.64 11.88 -2.62
N LYS A 73 -1.70 12.38 -1.98
CA LYS A 73 -1.59 12.83 -0.59
C LYS A 73 -1.22 11.64 0.30
N VAL A 74 -0.16 11.77 1.09
CA VAL A 74 0.26 10.73 2.05
C VAL A 74 -0.16 11.14 3.47
N ASP A 75 -1.04 10.34 4.06
CA ASP A 75 -1.48 10.46 5.45
C ASP A 75 -0.90 9.28 6.25
N ASN A 76 0.27 9.48 6.88
CA ASN A 76 0.90 8.51 7.77
C ASN A 76 0.43 8.76 9.21
N LEU A 77 -0.57 8.00 9.65
CA LEU A 77 -1.26 8.17 10.92
C LEU A 77 -0.86 7.12 11.97
N GLY A 78 -0.20 6.05 11.54
CA GLY A 78 0.34 5.01 12.40
C GLY A 78 1.78 5.28 12.86
N SER A 79 2.48 4.23 13.29
CA SER A 79 3.83 4.33 13.88
C SER A 79 4.88 3.56 13.08
N ASP A 80 6.10 4.08 13.01
CA ASP A 80 7.27 3.44 12.39
C ASP A 80 7.09 3.06 10.91
N ASN A 81 6.16 3.70 10.21
CA ASN A 81 5.96 3.46 8.78
C ASN A 81 6.99 4.24 7.95
N THR A 82 7.51 3.59 6.91
CA THR A 82 8.35 4.21 5.89
C THR A 82 7.59 4.28 4.58
N ILE A 83 7.48 5.47 4.00
CA ILE A 83 6.78 5.69 2.73
C ILE A 83 7.72 6.40 1.77
N ASN A 84 8.05 5.77 0.64
CA ASN A 84 8.98 6.27 -0.36
C ASN A 84 8.31 6.34 -1.73
N LYS A 85 8.55 7.44 -2.46
CA LYS A 85 8.33 7.46 -3.90
C LYS A 85 9.53 6.81 -4.58
N GLY A 86 9.29 5.69 -5.26
CA GLY A 86 10.29 5.05 -6.11
C GLY A 86 10.53 5.88 -7.37
N SER A 87 11.78 5.96 -7.79
CA SER A 87 12.22 6.58 -9.05
C SER A 87 12.07 5.62 -10.24
#